data_AF-A0AAN0WBG8-F1
#
_entry.id   AF-A0AAN0WBG8-F1
#
_cell.length_a   1.000
_cell.length_b   1.000
_cell.length_c   1.000
_cell.angle_alpha   90.00
_cell.angle_beta   90.00
_cell.angle_gamma   90.00
#
_symmetry.space_group_name_H-M   'P 1'
#
loop_
_entity.id
_entity.type
_entity.pdbx_description
1 polymer ?
#
loop_
_entity_poly.entity_id
_entity_poly.type
_entity_poly.pdbx_seq_one_letter_code
_entity_poly.pdbx_strand_id
1 'polypeptide(L)'
;MALNWEGGTMITYEDELKQGARKEGREEGRKEGREEGLQEGKREGRQEGLREGKIEITRNLIKLGSSLDFIKKATGLSEKKILEIKEKLEKE
;
A
#
# COMPACT_ATOMS: atom_id res chain seq x y z
N MET A 1 4.00 -34.22 -41.97
CA MET A 1 3.71 -33.52 -43.24
C MET A 1 3.80 -32.03 -42.95
N ALA A 2 4.87 -31.39 -43.42
CA ALA A 2 4.95 -29.94 -43.53
C ALA A 2 5.00 -29.63 -45.01
N LEU A 3 4.29 -28.60 -45.47
CA LEU A 3 4.59 -27.84 -46.69
C LEU A 3 3.56 -26.71 -46.79
N ASN A 4 3.96 -25.51 -46.37
CA ASN A 4 3.57 -24.24 -47.00
C ASN A 4 4.81 -23.37 -46.90
N TRP A 5 5.49 -23.18 -48.04
CA TRP A 5 6.71 -22.41 -48.19
C TRP A 5 6.38 -21.18 -49.02
N GLU A 6 6.18 -20.06 -48.35
CA GLU A 6 6.41 -18.74 -48.93
C GLU A 6 7.47 -18.05 -48.06
N GLY A 7 8.45 -17.43 -48.71
CA GLY A 7 9.74 -17.05 -48.13
C GLY A 7 9.65 -16.33 -46.79
N GLY A 8 10.50 -16.76 -45.85
CA GLY A 8 10.74 -16.07 -44.58
C GLY A 8 10.45 -16.93 -43.37
N THR A 9 11.52 -17.46 -42.75
CA THR A 9 11.55 -18.07 -41.41
C THR A 9 10.57 -19.23 -41.15
N MET A 10 11.12 -20.45 -41.08
CA MET A 10 10.48 -21.59 -40.40
C MET A 10 10.36 -21.27 -38.91
N ILE A 11 9.26 -20.64 -38.50
CA ILE A 11 8.92 -20.52 -37.09
C ILE A 11 8.43 -21.90 -36.67
N THR A 12 9.17 -22.58 -35.79
CA THR A 12 8.75 -23.89 -35.30
C THR A 12 7.58 -23.70 -34.33
N TYR A 13 6.64 -24.66 -34.27
CA TYR A 13 5.56 -24.66 -33.27
C TYR A 13 6.11 -24.49 -31.84
N GLU A 14 7.33 -24.96 -31.58
CA GLU A 14 8.05 -24.80 -30.31
C GLU A 14 8.44 -23.34 -30.01
N ASP A 15 8.77 -22.55 -31.03
CA ASP A 15 9.08 -21.12 -30.87
C ASP A 15 7.82 -20.31 -30.58
N GLU A 16 6.68 -20.64 -31.21
CA GLU A 16 5.40 -20.01 -30.91
C GLU A 16 4.95 -20.30 -29.47
N LEU A 17 5.08 -21.54 -29.01
CA LEU A 17 4.79 -21.93 -27.63
C LEU A 17 5.70 -21.21 -26.62
N LYS A 18 7.01 -21.12 -26.89
CA LYS A 18 7.95 -20.37 -26.03
C LYS A 18 7.64 -18.88 -25.99
N GLN A 19 7.23 -18.29 -27.11
CA GLN A 19 6.83 -16.88 -27.17
C GLN A 19 5.52 -16.65 -26.42
N GLY A 20 4.55 -17.55 -26.55
CA GLY A 20 3.29 -17.54 -25.81
C GLY A 20 3.53 -17.58 -24.30
N ALA A 21 4.27 -18.59 -23.82
CA ALA A 21 4.60 -18.73 -22.40
C ALA A 21 5.37 -17.53 -21.83
N ARG A 22 6.29 -16.93 -22.61
CA ARG A 22 7.00 -15.71 -22.20
C ARG A 22 6.10 -14.47 -22.13
N LYS A 23 5.10 -14.38 -23.01
CA LYS A 23 4.12 -13.28 -22.98
C LYS A 23 3.18 -13.45 -21.80
N GLU A 24 2.64 -14.65 -21.58
CA GLU A 24 1.77 -14.96 -20.43
C GLU A 24 2.49 -14.70 -19.11
N GLY A 25 3.70 -15.22 -18.91
CA GLY A 25 4.45 -14.99 -17.66
C GLY A 25 4.77 -13.51 -17.39
N ARG A 26 4.97 -12.70 -18.44
CA ARG A 26 5.14 -11.24 -18.30
C ARG A 26 3.83 -10.54 -17.96
N GLU A 27 2.73 -10.96 -18.57
CA GLU A 27 1.41 -10.38 -18.33
C GLU A 27 0.90 -10.72 -16.94
N GLU A 28 1.05 -11.97 -16.51
CA GLU A 28 0.74 -12.45 -15.18
C GLU A 28 1.57 -11.74 -14.12
N GLY A 29 2.90 -11.69 -14.26
CA GLY A 29 3.76 -10.98 -13.31
C GLY A 29 3.46 -9.47 -13.22
N ARG A 30 3.06 -8.83 -14.33
CA ARG A 30 2.63 -7.42 -14.31
C ARG A 30 1.28 -7.24 -13.60
N LYS A 31 0.36 -8.17 -13.78
CA LYS A 31 -0.97 -8.15 -13.16
C LYS A 31 -0.86 -8.38 -11.66
N GLU A 32 -0.13 -9.41 -11.25
CA GLU A 32 0.16 -9.72 -9.84
C GLU A 32 0.86 -8.55 -9.15
N GLY A 33 1.96 -8.04 -9.72
CA GLY A 33 2.68 -6.92 -9.11
C GLY A 33 1.84 -5.65 -8.97
N ARG A 34 0.90 -5.39 -9.89
CA ARG A 34 -0.03 -4.26 -9.79
C ARG A 34 -1.08 -4.48 -8.71
N GLU A 35 -1.59 -5.70 -8.58
CA GLU A 35 -2.60 -6.06 -7.59
C GLU A 35 -2.01 -6.02 -6.18
N GLU A 36 -0.83 -6.61 -5.99
CA GLU A 36 -0.08 -6.57 -4.73
C GLU A 36 0.25 -5.12 -4.33
N GLY A 37 0.80 -4.31 -5.25
CA GLY A 37 1.12 -2.91 -4.96
C GLY A 37 -0.12 -2.08 -4.59
N LEU A 38 -1.28 -2.34 -5.21
CA LEU A 38 -2.52 -1.67 -4.86
C LEU A 38 -3.06 -2.10 -3.48
N GLN A 39 -2.97 -3.38 -3.16
CA GLN A 39 -3.37 -3.93 -1.86
C GLN A 39 -2.51 -3.37 -0.73
N GLU A 40 -1.19 -3.40 -0.90
CA GLU A 40 -0.22 -2.89 0.06
C GLU A 40 -0.40 -1.39 0.28
N GLY A 41 -0.42 -0.59 -0.81
CA GLY A 41 -0.60 0.85 -0.71
C GLY A 41 -1.92 1.26 -0.04
N LYS A 42 -3.02 0.55 -0.30
CA LYS A 42 -4.30 0.79 0.41
C LYS A 42 -4.22 0.47 1.89
N ARG A 43 -3.53 -0.62 2.26
CA ARG A 43 -3.38 -1.04 3.65
C ARG A 43 -2.51 -0.05 4.43
N GLU A 44 -1.38 0.33 3.87
CA GLU A 44 -0.44 1.28 4.47
C GLU A 44 -1.08 2.66 4.60
N GLY A 45 -1.66 3.20 3.52
CA GLY A 45 -2.30 4.52 3.55
C GLY A 45 -3.46 4.60 4.54
N ARG A 46 -4.27 3.53 4.69
CA ARG A 46 -5.32 3.49 5.71
C ARG A 46 -4.75 3.49 7.13
N GLN A 47 -3.69 2.73 7.38
CA GLN A 47 -3.07 2.68 8.71
C GLN A 47 -2.38 4.00 9.07
N GLU A 48 -1.67 4.60 8.13
CA GLU A 48 -1.02 5.89 8.29
C GLU A 48 -2.06 6.98 8.57
N GLY A 49 -3.10 7.10 7.73
CA GLY A 49 -4.17 8.10 7.92
C GLY A 49 -4.91 7.94 9.26
N LEU A 50 -5.14 6.69 9.72
CA LEU A 50 -5.73 6.46 11.05
C LEU A 50 -4.80 6.91 12.19
N ARG A 51 -3.49 6.71 12.05
CA ARG A 51 -2.50 7.14 13.07
C ARG A 51 -2.40 8.66 13.09
N GLU A 52 -2.27 9.28 11.92
CA GLU A 52 -2.18 10.74 11.78
C GLU A 52 -3.45 11.42 12.31
N GLY A 53 -4.63 10.93 11.94
CA GLY A 53 -5.90 11.49 12.42
C GLY A 53 -6.05 11.39 13.94
N LYS A 54 -5.61 10.28 14.57
CA LYS A 54 -5.60 10.17 16.03
C LYS A 54 -4.66 11.17 16.69
N ILE A 55 -3.49 11.41 16.10
CA ILE A 55 -2.52 12.40 16.61
C ILE A 55 -3.09 13.82 16.48
N GLU A 56 -3.69 14.15 15.32
CA GLU A 56 -4.29 15.45 15.08
C GLU A 56 -5.43 15.75 16.06
N ILE A 57 -6.36 14.81 16.24
CA ILE A 57 -7.45 14.93 17.22
C ILE A 57 -6.86 15.13 18.62
N THR A 58 -5.85 14.34 19.01
CA THR A 58 -5.19 14.48 20.31
C THR A 58 -4.59 15.87 20.49
N ARG A 59 -3.87 16.38 19.49
CA ARG A 59 -3.28 17.72 19.52
C ARG A 59 -4.35 18.81 19.70
N ASN A 60 -5.44 18.71 18.95
CA ASN A 60 -6.54 19.66 19.03
C ASN A 60 -7.20 19.63 20.42
N LEU A 61 -7.44 18.45 20.99
CA LEU A 61 -8.02 18.32 22.33
C LEU A 61 -7.09 18.85 23.43
N ILE A 62 -5.78 18.64 23.32
CA ILE A 62 -4.78 19.22 24.24
C ILE A 62 -4.83 20.75 24.17
N LYS A 63 -4.83 21.32 22.97
CA LYS A 63 -4.91 22.78 22.77
C LYS A 63 -6.19 23.39 23.33
N LEU A 64 -7.30 22.64 23.30
CA LEU A 64 -8.58 23.02 23.89
C LEU A 64 -8.62 22.84 25.42
N GLY A 65 -7.55 22.37 26.06
CA GLY A 65 -7.49 22.16 27.51
C GLY A 65 -8.32 20.98 28.01
N SER A 66 -8.60 19.99 27.13
CA SER A 66 -9.36 18.80 27.52
C SER A 66 -8.61 17.94 28.54
N SER A 67 -9.34 17.25 29.41
CA SER A 67 -8.74 16.35 30.39
C SER A 67 -8.11 15.11 29.74
N LEU A 68 -7.07 14.57 30.38
CA LEU A 68 -6.36 13.38 29.91
C LEU A 68 -7.31 12.18 29.73
N ASP A 69 -8.22 11.96 30.69
CA ASP A 69 -9.22 10.90 30.62
C ASP A 69 -10.15 11.01 29.42
N PHE A 70 -10.56 12.24 29.08
CA PHE A 70 -11.41 12.48 27.92
C PHE A 70 -10.67 12.19 26.61
N ILE A 71 -9.43 12.67 26.49
CA ILE A 71 -8.58 12.44 25.31
C ILE A 71 -8.33 10.94 25.10
N LYS A 72 -8.07 10.20 26.18
CA LYS A 72 -7.89 8.74 26.17
C LYS A 72 -9.14 8.02 25.66
N LYS A 73 -10.33 8.41 26.13
CA LYS A 73 -11.62 7.86 25.66
C LYS A 73 -11.90 8.19 24.19
N ALA A 74 -11.61 9.43 23.77
CA ALA A 74 -11.92 9.89 22.41
C ALA A 74 -10.99 9.27 21.34
N THR A 75 -9.71 9.10 21.65
CA THR A 75 -8.69 8.68 20.66
C THR A 75 -8.29 7.21 20.79
N GLY A 76 -8.58 6.60 21.95
CA GLY A 76 -8.15 5.24 22.28
C GLY A 76 -6.63 5.09 22.42
N LEU A 77 -5.90 6.20 22.55
CA LEU A 77 -4.45 6.19 22.76
C LEU A 77 -4.12 5.96 24.24
N SER A 78 -2.93 5.42 24.49
CA SER A 78 -2.41 5.31 25.86
C SER A 78 -2.01 6.68 26.41
N GLU A 79 -2.08 6.83 27.73
CA GLU A 79 -1.68 8.07 28.42
C GLU A 79 -0.24 8.46 28.08
N LYS A 80 0.68 7.49 28.05
CA LYS A 80 2.07 7.70 27.64
C LYS A 80 2.16 8.37 26.26
N LYS A 81 1.34 7.92 25.30
CA LYS A 81 1.36 8.49 23.94
C LYS A 81 0.77 9.89 23.90
N ILE A 82 -0.27 10.15 24.68
CA ILE A 82 -0.88 11.48 24.81
C ILE A 82 0.13 12.46 25.42
N LEU A 83 0.86 12.05 26.46
CA LEU A 83 1.92 12.86 27.08
C LEU A 83 3.07 13.14 26.11
N GLU A 84 3.52 12.14 25.34
CA GLU A 84 4.53 12.33 24.29
C GLU A 84 4.09 13.37 23.26
N ILE A 85 2.81 13.36 22.86
CA ILE A 85 2.25 14.35 21.93
C ILE A 85 2.19 15.74 22.58
N LYS A 86 1.83 15.82 23.86
CA LYS A 86 1.83 17.06 24.63
C LYS A 86 3.23 17.68 24.73
N GLU A 87 4.24 16.88 25.08
CA GLU A 87 5.62 17.35 25.16
C GLU A 87 6.17 17.82 23.81
N LYS A 88 5.78 17.15 22.71
CA LYS A 88 6.13 17.59 21.35
C LYS A 88 5.48 18.93 21.00
N LEU A 89 4.22 19.13 21.37
CA LEU A 89 3.51 20.40 21.16
C LEU A 89 4.11 21.57 21.96
N GLU A 90 4.64 21.33 23.15
CA GLU A 90 5.28 22.37 23.98
C GLU A 90 6.68 22.75 23.47
N LYS A 91 7.29 21.91 22.62
CA LYS A 91 8.61 22.12 22.00
C LYS A 91 8.54 22.68 20.58
N GLU A 92 7.35 22.69 19.99
CA GLU A 92 7.01 23.31 18.69
C GLU A 92 6.66 24.79 18.89
#